data_AF-A0A354WNM1-F1
#
_entry.id   AF-A0A354WNM1-F1
#
_cell.length_a   1.000
_cell.length_b   1.000
_cell.length_c   1.000
_cell.angle_alpha   90.00
_cell.angle_beta   90.00
_cell.angle_gamma   90.00
#
_symmetry.space_group_name_H-M   'P 1'
#
loop_
_entity.id
_entity.type
_entity.pdbx_description
1 polymer ?
#
loop_
_entity_poly.entity_id
_entity_poly.type
_entity_poly.pdbx_seq_one_letter_code
_entity_poly.pdbx_strand_id
1 'polypeptide(L)'
;GQVIGSAGPTTSGRMDAYAPTLMRAGARGMIGKGARLPEVVEAMKECGGVYFGAIGGAGALLAKCIKSAELIAYEDLGAEALRRLYVEDMPLVVIIDCEGNNLYESGRAAYLRKRNGK
;
A
#
# COMPACT_ATOMS: atom_id res chain seq x y z
N GLY A 1 -15.53 1.04 22.73
CA GLY A 1 -15.88 1.75 21.48
C GLY A 1 -15.08 1.19 20.34
N GLN A 2 -15.46 1.47 19.09
CA GLN A 2 -14.59 1.17 17.94
C GLN A 2 -13.39 2.11 17.94
N VAL A 3 -12.18 1.58 17.66
CA VAL A 3 -10.91 2.35 17.66
C VAL A 3 -10.90 3.41 16.56
N ILE A 4 -11.42 3.05 15.39
CA ILE A 4 -11.54 3.91 14.21
C ILE A 4 -12.70 3.41 13.34
N GLY A 5 -13.22 4.28 12.46
CA GLY A 5 -14.18 3.89 11.42
C GLY A 5 -13.54 2.99 10.34
N SER A 6 -14.24 2.82 9.22
CA SER A 6 -13.74 2.05 8.07
C SER A 6 -12.37 2.56 7.59
N ALA A 7 -11.38 1.68 7.48
CA ALA A 7 -9.99 2.01 7.15
C ALA A 7 -9.53 1.28 5.87
N GLY A 8 -10.18 1.60 4.74
CA GLY A 8 -9.85 1.02 3.44
C GLY A 8 -8.64 1.70 2.77
N PRO A 9 -7.94 0.99 1.87
CA PRO A 9 -6.82 1.59 1.13
C PRO A 9 -7.30 2.63 0.11
N THR A 10 -6.44 3.62 -0.12
CA THR A 10 -6.58 4.63 -1.17
C THR A 10 -5.78 4.25 -2.41
N THR A 11 -6.09 4.84 -3.56
CA THR A 11 -5.33 4.60 -4.81
C THR A 11 -3.90 5.14 -4.67
N SER A 12 -2.91 4.25 -4.70
CA SER A 12 -1.50 4.58 -4.41
C SER A 12 -0.83 5.43 -5.48
N GLY A 13 -1.27 5.35 -6.73
CA GLY A 13 -0.72 6.16 -7.82
C GLY A 13 -0.77 7.68 -7.56
N ARG A 14 -1.69 8.15 -6.72
CA ARG A 14 -1.76 9.57 -6.31
C ARG A 14 -0.56 10.02 -5.47
N MET A 15 0.16 9.07 -4.87
CA MET A 15 1.33 9.33 -4.04
C MET A 15 2.66 9.09 -4.77
N ASP A 16 2.64 8.70 -6.05
CA ASP A 16 3.85 8.27 -6.76
C ASP A 16 4.86 9.40 -6.97
N ALA A 17 4.40 10.65 -7.08
CA ALA A 17 5.28 11.82 -7.14
C ALA A 17 6.11 12.03 -5.86
N TYR A 18 5.63 11.53 -4.71
CA TYR A 18 6.25 11.74 -3.40
C TYR A 18 6.98 10.50 -2.88
N ALA A 19 6.55 9.31 -3.31
CA ALA A 19 7.03 8.04 -2.79
C ALA A 19 8.55 7.84 -2.92
N PRO A 20 9.22 8.16 -4.05
CA PRO A 20 10.69 8.05 -4.15
C PRO A 20 11.42 8.88 -3.10
N THR A 21 10.99 10.13 -2.89
CA THR A 21 11.59 11.02 -1.88
C THR A 21 11.39 10.48 -0.48
N LEU A 22 10.17 10.03 -0.14
CA LEU A 22 9.86 9.44 1.16
C LEU A 22 10.67 8.17 1.43
N MET A 23 10.89 7.34 0.41
CA MET A 23 11.72 6.13 0.54
C MET A 23 13.19 6.47 0.80
N ARG A 24 13.76 7.43 0.07
CA ARG A 24 15.13 7.91 0.34
C ARG A 24 15.27 8.55 1.72
N ALA A 25 14.20 9.14 2.25
CA ALA A 25 14.14 9.66 3.61
C ALA A 25 13.95 8.59 4.70
N GLY A 26 13.69 7.33 4.33
CA GLY A 26 13.62 6.20 5.26
C GLY A 26 12.35 5.36 5.19
N ALA A 27 11.35 5.71 4.38
CA ALA A 27 10.19 4.84 4.18
C ALA A 27 10.62 3.53 3.49
N ARG A 28 10.12 2.39 3.97
CA ARG A 28 10.45 1.04 3.44
C ARG A 28 9.23 0.21 3.08
N GLY A 29 8.06 0.54 3.62
CA GLY A 29 6.82 -0.17 3.35
C GLY A 29 5.73 0.80 2.93
N MET A 30 4.92 0.40 1.95
CA MET A 30 3.72 1.13 1.56
C MET A 30 2.55 0.16 1.45
N ILE A 31 1.38 0.55 1.97
CA ILE A 31 0.14 -0.22 1.86
C ILE A 31 -0.87 0.60 1.05
N GLY A 32 -1.52 -0.01 0.06
CA GLY A 32 -2.56 0.68 -0.70
C GLY A 32 -3.23 -0.20 -1.75
N LYS A 33 -3.79 0.44 -2.79
CA LYS A 33 -4.38 -0.27 -3.93
C LYS A 33 -3.98 0.37 -5.26
N GLY A 34 -3.93 -0.47 -6.29
CA GLY A 34 -3.60 -0.07 -7.66
C GLY A 34 -2.11 -0.13 -7.95
N ALA A 35 -1.79 -0.11 -9.24
CA ALA A 35 -0.43 -0.14 -9.73
C ALA A 35 0.36 1.12 -9.33
N ARG A 36 1.69 1.00 -9.37
CA ARG A 36 2.65 2.07 -9.10
C ARG A 36 3.40 2.37 -10.39
N LEU A 37 3.84 3.61 -10.56
CA LEU A 37 4.69 4.01 -11.67
C LEU A 37 6.10 3.38 -11.57
N PRO A 38 6.79 3.17 -12.71
CA PRO A 38 8.12 2.57 -12.75
C PRO A 38 9.15 3.27 -11.85
N GLU A 39 9.09 4.59 -11.73
CA GLU A 39 10.01 5.39 -10.92
C GLU A 39 9.92 5.01 -9.43
N VAL A 40 8.73 4.61 -8.96
CA VAL A 40 8.54 4.12 -7.60
C VAL A 40 9.14 2.73 -7.44
N VAL A 41 8.98 1.86 -8.44
CA VAL A 41 9.57 0.50 -8.43
C VAL A 41 11.10 0.59 -8.38
N GLU A 42 11.70 1.48 -9.17
CA GLU A 42 13.14 1.70 -9.12
C GLU A 42 13.60 2.25 -7.76
N ALA A 43 12.85 3.18 -7.17
CA ALA A 43 13.15 3.66 -5.83
C ALA A 43 12.97 2.57 -4.75
N MET A 44 12.03 1.62 -4.93
CA MET A 44 11.92 0.45 -4.06
C MET A 44 13.17 -0.43 -4.15
N LYS A 45 13.70 -0.67 -5.35
CA LYS A 45 14.95 -1.41 -5.54
C LYS A 45 16.16 -0.70 -4.91
N GLU A 46 16.26 0.60 -5.10
CA GLU A 46 17.33 1.44 -4.52
C GLU A 46 17.30 1.42 -2.99
N CYS A 47 16.10 1.50 -2.40
CA CYS A 47 15.94 1.70 -0.96
C CYS A 47 15.65 0.39 -0.17
N GLY A 48 15.46 -0.75 -0.84
CA GLY A 48 14.99 -1.98 -0.20
C GLY A 48 13.52 -1.87 0.27
N GLY A 49 12.67 -1.23 -0.53
CA GLY A 49 11.26 -0.99 -0.24
C GLY A 49 10.34 -2.10 -0.74
N VAL A 50 9.18 -2.25 -0.09
CA VAL A 50 8.13 -3.23 -0.46
C VAL A 50 6.78 -2.53 -0.53
N TYR A 51 5.95 -2.92 -1.51
CA TYR A 51 4.58 -2.46 -1.63
C TYR A 51 3.57 -3.60 -1.43
N PHE A 52 2.67 -3.37 -0.47
CA PHE A 52 1.62 -4.27 -0.08
C PHE A 52 0.28 -3.81 -0.67
N GLY A 53 -0.38 -4.71 -1.39
CA GLY A 53 -1.76 -4.56 -1.82
C GLY A 53 -2.70 -4.92 -0.69
N ALA A 54 -3.53 -3.96 -0.28
CA ALA A 54 -4.68 -4.20 0.58
C ALA A 54 -5.94 -4.39 -0.26
N ILE A 55 -6.89 -5.17 0.25
CA ILE A 55 -8.13 -5.48 -0.46
C ILE A 55 -9.03 -4.24 -0.49
N GLY A 56 -9.25 -3.67 -1.68
CA GLY A 56 -10.16 -2.55 -1.89
C GLY A 56 -11.60 -2.92 -1.56
N GLY A 57 -12.32 -2.03 -0.88
CA GLY A 57 -13.73 -2.24 -0.49
C GLY A 57 -13.91 -2.99 0.83
N ALA A 58 -12.85 -3.59 1.40
CA ALA A 58 -12.88 -4.30 2.68
C ALA A 58 -12.54 -3.41 3.89
N GLY A 59 -12.84 -2.11 3.84
CA GLY A 59 -12.39 -1.14 4.86
C GLY A 59 -12.91 -1.42 6.28
N ALA A 60 -14.12 -1.95 6.41
CA ALA A 60 -14.68 -2.37 7.70
C ALA A 60 -13.99 -3.63 8.26
N LEU A 61 -13.49 -4.51 7.39
CA LEU A 61 -12.69 -5.68 7.80
C LEU A 61 -11.30 -5.24 8.26
N LEU A 62 -10.64 -4.39 7.48
CA LEU A 62 -9.31 -3.87 7.82
C LEU A 62 -9.31 -3.05 9.11
N ALA A 63 -10.39 -2.31 9.38
CA ALA A 63 -10.56 -1.58 10.63
C ALA A 63 -10.55 -2.50 11.87
N LYS A 64 -10.96 -3.77 11.75
CA LYS A 64 -10.91 -4.74 12.86
C LYS A 64 -9.48 -5.17 13.21
N CYS A 65 -8.55 -5.04 12.26
CA CYS A 65 -7.13 -5.33 12.48
C CYS A 65 -6.42 -4.20 13.25
N ILE A 66 -7.01 -3.01 13.34
CA ILE A 66 -6.42 -1.83 14.00
C ILE A 66 -6.77 -1.86 15.49
N LYS A 67 -5.76 -1.93 16.37
CA LYS A 67 -5.96 -1.96 17.84
C LYS A 67 -5.77 -0.60 18.49
N SER A 68 -5.03 0.32 17.88
CA SER A 68 -4.96 1.71 18.31
C SER A 68 -4.77 2.65 17.12
N ALA A 69 -5.26 3.88 17.27
CA ALA A 69 -5.09 4.97 16.31
C ALA A 69 -4.81 6.27 17.07
N GLU A 70 -3.59 6.77 16.94
CA GLU A 70 -3.12 8.00 17.58
C GLU A 70 -2.95 9.09 16.51
N LEU A 71 -3.48 10.29 16.76
CA LEU A 71 -3.25 11.45 15.91
C LEU A 71 -1.84 11.99 16.15
N ILE A 72 -1.06 12.16 15.07
CA ILE A 72 0.33 12.62 15.14
C ILE A 72 0.47 14.06 14.65
N ALA A 73 -0.25 14.43 13.58
CA ALA A 73 -0.20 15.77 13.01
C ALA A 73 -1.42 16.06 12.13
N TYR A 74 -1.66 17.35 11.92
CA TYR A 74 -2.65 17.89 10.97
C TYR A 74 -4.11 17.51 11.30
N GLU A 75 -4.52 17.72 12.55
CA GLU A 75 -5.88 17.42 13.04
C GLU A 75 -6.98 18.02 12.15
N ASP A 76 -6.74 19.23 11.66
CA ASP A 76 -7.60 20.02 10.80
C ASP A 76 -7.92 19.34 9.47
N LEU A 77 -7.06 18.42 9.01
CA LEU A 77 -7.28 17.61 7.80
C LEU A 77 -8.24 16.42 8.01
N GLY A 78 -8.73 16.20 9.23
CA GLY A 78 -9.75 15.20 9.53
C GLY A 78 -9.34 13.79 9.09
N ALA A 79 -10.02 13.21 8.10
CA ALA A 79 -9.72 11.88 7.60
C ALA A 79 -8.32 11.75 6.95
N GLU A 80 -7.72 12.86 6.50
CA GLU A 80 -6.39 12.89 5.90
C GLU A 80 -5.27 13.17 6.90
N ALA A 81 -5.60 13.42 8.18
CA ALA A 81 -4.62 13.65 9.23
C ALA A 81 -3.67 12.46 9.42
N LEU A 82 -2.41 12.75 9.78
CA LEU A 82 -1.40 11.73 10.00
C LEU A 82 -1.68 10.98 11.31
N ARG A 83 -1.81 9.66 11.21
CA ARG A 83 -2.10 8.79 12.35
C ARG A 83 -1.08 7.68 12.48
N ARG A 84 -0.68 7.39 13.71
CA ARG A 84 0.06 6.18 14.06
C ARG A 84 -0.94 5.11 14.41
N LEU A 85 -0.90 4.01 13.66
CA LEU A 85 -1.78 2.87 13.85
C LEU A 85 -0.99 1.70 14.41
N TYR A 86 -1.54 1.01 15.40
CA TYR A 86 -1.09 -0.33 15.76
C TYR A 86 -2.04 -1.35 15.13
N VAL A 87 -1.49 -2.32 14.40
CA VAL A 87 -2.26 -3.31 13.63
C VAL A 87 -1.78 -4.72 13.95
N GLU A 88 -2.71 -5.67 14.01
CA GLU A 88 -2.43 -7.11 14.13
C GLU A 88 -3.18 -7.87 13.04
N ASP A 89 -2.55 -8.91 12.48
CA ASP A 89 -3.15 -9.83 11.51
C ASP A 89 -3.83 -9.13 10.33
N MET A 90 -3.26 -8.01 9.85
CA MET A 90 -3.79 -7.29 8.70
C MET A 90 -3.52 -8.08 7.42
N PRO A 91 -4.55 -8.52 6.67
CA PRO A 91 -4.36 -9.31 5.47
C PRO A 91 -3.81 -8.41 4.35
N LEU A 92 -2.58 -8.70 3.93
CA LEU A 92 -1.86 -7.97 2.89
C LEU A 92 -1.20 -8.95 1.93
N VAL A 93 -1.03 -8.52 0.68
CA VAL A 93 -0.28 -9.27 -0.34
C VAL A 93 0.91 -8.44 -0.77
N VAL A 94 2.10 -9.04 -0.84
CA VAL A 94 3.26 -8.39 -1.47
C VAL A 94 2.99 -8.28 -2.96
N ILE A 95 2.79 -7.06 -3.45
CA ILE A 95 2.49 -6.82 -4.86
C ILE A 95 3.74 -6.43 -5.63
N ILE A 96 4.61 -5.63 -5.01
CA ILE A 96 5.94 -5.30 -5.55
C ILE A 96 6.94 -5.55 -4.43
N ASP A 97 7.90 -6.43 -4.69
CA ASP A 97 8.99 -6.70 -3.75
C ASP A 97 10.19 -5.75 -3.95
N CYS A 98 11.21 -5.90 -3.11
CA CYS A 98 12.40 -5.04 -3.14
C CYS A 98 13.35 -5.33 -4.32
N GLU A 99 13.09 -6.37 -5.11
CA GLU A 99 13.85 -6.65 -6.33
C GLU A 99 13.15 -6.06 -7.57
N GLY A 100 11.94 -5.54 -7.39
CA GLY A 100 11.11 -4.96 -8.44
C GLY A 100 10.18 -5.96 -9.12
N ASN A 101 10.03 -7.18 -8.57
CA ASN A 101 9.05 -8.12 -9.12
C ASN A 101 7.64 -7.59 -8.86
N ASN A 102 6.88 -7.37 -9.92
CA ASN A 102 5.56 -6.72 -9.86
C ASN A 102 4.43 -7.69 -10.27
N LEU A 103 3.58 -8.07 -9.31
CA LEU A 103 2.44 -8.96 -9.55
C LEU A 103 1.36 -8.36 -10.46
N TYR A 104 1.22 -7.02 -10.53
CA TYR A 104 0.27 -6.43 -11.48
C TYR A 104 0.68 -6.64 -12.94
N GLU A 105 1.98 -6.78 -13.19
CA GLU A 105 2.51 -7.07 -14.52
C GLU A 105 2.57 -8.57 -14.78
N SER A 106 3.27 -9.31 -13.91
CA SER A 106 3.52 -10.74 -14.09
C SER A 106 2.23 -11.57 -14.02
N GLY A 107 1.32 -11.23 -13.10
CA GLY A 107 0.02 -11.90 -12.96
C GLY A 107 -0.88 -11.68 -14.17
N ARG A 108 -0.96 -10.45 -14.68
CA ARG A 108 -1.70 -10.12 -15.90
C ARG A 108 -1.10 -10.83 -17.11
N ALA A 109 0.22 -10.83 -17.26
CA ALA A 109 0.91 -11.50 -18.34
C ALA A 109 0.66 -13.03 -18.31
N ALA A 110 0.74 -13.65 -17.14
CA ALA A 110 0.47 -15.08 -16.96
C ALA A 110 -0.97 -15.45 -17.34
N TYR A 111 -1.95 -14.64 -16.93
CA TYR A 111 -3.35 -14.83 -17.31
C TYR A 111 -3.55 -14.76 -18.84
N LEU A 112 -2.97 -13.75 -19.49
CA LEU A 112 -3.07 -13.58 -20.94
C LEU A 112 -2.40 -14.72 -21.72
N ARG A 113 -1.26 -15.23 -21.25
CA ARG A 113 -0.62 -16.42 -21.84
C ARG A 113 -1.54 -17.63 -21.80
N LYS A 114 -2.08 -17.94 -20.61
CA LYS A 114 -3.00 -19.07 -20.40
C LYS A 114 -4.25 -18.97 -21.27
N ARG A 115 -4.81 -17.75 -21.43
CA ARG A 115 -6.00 -17.53 -22.27
C ARG A 115 -5.72 -17.71 -23.76
N ASN A 116 -4.52 -17.36 -24.22
CA ASN A 116 -4.16 -17.41 -25.64
C ASN A 116 -3.62 -18.78 -26.09
N GLY A 117 -3.73 -19.82 -25.26
CA GLY A 117 -3.40 -21.20 -25.63
C GLY A 117 -1.92 -21.45 -25.92
N LYS A 118 -1.01 -20.60 -25.41
CA LYS A 118 0.44 -20.84 -25.41
C LYS A 118 0.91 -21.25 -24.03
#